data_AF-A0A2D7TQ41-F1
#
_entry.id   AF-A0A2D7TQ41-F1
#
_cell.length_a   1.000
_cell.length_b   1.000
_cell.length_c   1.000
_cell.angle_alpha   90.00
_cell.angle_beta   90.00
_cell.angle_gamma   90.00
#
_symmetry.space_group_name_H-M   'P 1'
#
loop_
_entity.id
_entity.type
_entity.pdbx_description
1 polymer ?
#
loop_
_entity_poly.entity_id
_entity_poly.type
_entity_poly.pdbx_seq_one_letter_code
_entity_poly.pdbx_strand_id
1 'polypeptide(L)' 'MTLQSKTSLESSSSPRPFQYLEDDMSLFFEELNLLRESGTMNMFGAPRWLRDNYELSREESNYVFKQWTEKGVE' A
#
# COMPACT_ATOMS: atom_id res chain seq x y z
N MET A 1 11.13 -30.70 -22.26
CA MET A 1 9.75 -30.43 -21.78
C MET A 1 9.87 -29.53 -20.57
N THR A 2 9.10 -28.45 -20.59
CA THR A 2 9.30 -27.16 -19.92
C THR A 2 9.52 -27.22 -18.41
N LEU A 3 10.49 -26.42 -17.96
CA LEU A 3 10.89 -26.16 -16.58
C LEU A 3 9.71 -25.70 -15.72
N GLN A 4 9.48 -26.39 -14.60
CA GLN A 4 8.68 -25.84 -13.52
C GLN A 4 9.51 -24.80 -12.78
N SER A 5 9.29 -23.53 -13.09
CA SER A 5 9.77 -22.42 -12.27
C SER A 5 8.95 -22.38 -11.00
N LYS A 6 9.47 -23.04 -9.96
CA LYS A 6 9.05 -22.83 -8.57
C LYS A 6 9.22 -21.35 -8.27
N THR A 7 8.12 -20.63 -8.16
CA THR A 7 8.14 -19.28 -7.61
C THR A 7 8.49 -19.41 -6.13
N SER A 8 9.75 -19.11 -5.82
CA SER A 8 10.19 -18.84 -4.46
C SER A 8 9.36 -17.69 -3.90
N LEU A 9 8.82 -17.86 -2.70
CA LEU A 9 8.88 -16.92 -1.57
C LEU A 9 7.82 -17.31 -0.53
N GLU A 10 8.10 -18.36 0.23
CA GLU A 10 7.55 -18.49 1.57
C GLU A 10 8.60 -17.94 2.54
N SER A 11 8.35 -16.77 3.13
CA SER A 11 9.18 -16.20 4.19
C SER A 11 8.44 -15.09 4.94
N SER A 12 7.63 -15.48 5.92
CA SER A 12 7.47 -14.82 7.24
C SER A 12 6.20 -15.35 7.92
N SER A 13 6.38 -16.15 8.97
CA SER A 13 5.33 -16.85 9.72
C SER A 13 4.61 -15.91 10.72
N SER A 14 4.13 -14.76 10.27
CA SER A 14 3.29 -13.86 11.06
C SER A 14 2.11 -13.41 10.22
N PRO A 15 0.86 -13.41 10.76
CA PRO A 15 -0.28 -12.88 10.05
C PRO A 15 0.04 -11.46 9.61
N ARG A 16 0.07 -11.20 8.30
CA ARG A 16 0.24 -9.85 7.80
C ARG A 16 -1.01 -9.07 8.21
N PRO A 17 -0.88 -7.98 8.97
CA PRO A 17 -2.04 -7.16 9.29
C PRO A 17 -2.63 -6.63 7.98
N PHE A 18 -3.97 -6.66 7.89
CA PHE A 18 -4.73 -6.13 6.75
C PHE A 18 -4.45 -6.81 5.40
N GLN A 19 -4.26 -8.14 5.39
CA GLN A 19 -4.05 -8.96 4.19
C GLN A 19 -5.10 -8.74 3.07
N TYR A 20 -6.35 -8.38 3.41
CA TYR A 20 -7.39 -8.10 2.42
C TYR A 20 -7.18 -6.78 1.65
N LEU A 21 -6.31 -5.88 2.13
CA LEU A 21 -5.95 -4.65 1.42
C LEU A 21 -4.87 -4.88 0.35
N GLU A 22 -4.23 -6.06 0.31
CA GLU A 22 -3.16 -6.30 -0.65
C GLU A 22 -3.66 -6.24 -2.10
N ASP A 23 -4.91 -6.66 -2.36
CA ASP A 23 -5.52 -6.59 -3.68
C ASP A 23 -5.71 -5.13 -4.16
N ASP A 24 -6.02 -4.22 -3.23
CA ASP A 24 -6.25 -2.80 -3.53
C ASP A 24 -5.01 -1.90 -3.31
N MET A 25 -3.89 -2.47 -2.82
CA MET A 25 -2.70 -1.68 -2.52
C MET A 25 -2.15 -0.93 -3.73
N SER A 26 -2.23 -1.53 -4.93
CA SER A 26 -1.78 -0.86 -6.16
C SER A 26 -2.56 0.42 -6.43
N LEU A 27 -3.89 0.38 -6.22
CA LEU A 27 -4.74 1.55 -6.39
C LEU A 27 -4.38 2.65 -5.39
N PHE A 28 -4.25 2.30 -4.10
CA PHE A 28 -3.89 3.29 -3.09
C PHE A 28 -2.53 3.93 -3.35
N PHE A 29 -1.57 3.16 -3.87
CA PHE A 29 -0.24 3.67 -4.16
C PHE A 29 -0.25 4.65 -5.34
N GLU A 30 -1.03 4.36 -6.38
CA GLU A 30 -1.26 5.26 -7.51
C GLU A 30 -1.86 6.58 -7.03
N GLU A 31 -2.90 6.51 -6.20
CA GLU A 31 -3.56 7.70 -5.63
C GLU A 31 -2.63 8.52 -4.74
N LEU A 32 -1.81 7.86 -3.92
CA LEU A 32 -0.78 8.54 -3.13
C LEU A 32 0.28 9.23 -4.01
N ASN A 33 0.65 8.61 -5.14
CA ASN A 33 1.57 9.22 -6.11
C ASN A 33 0.93 10.45 -6.77
N LEU A 34 -0.31 10.35 -7.25
CA LEU A 34 -1.06 11.47 -7.82
C LEU A 34 -1.23 12.60 -6.79
N LEU A 35 -1.54 12.26 -5.54
CA LEU A 35 -1.68 13.22 -4.45
C LEU A 35 -0.37 13.96 -4.19
N ARG A 36 0.76 13.24 -4.19
CA ARG A 36 2.10 13.82 -4.07
C ARG A 36 2.45 14.72 -5.24
N GLU A 37 2.23 14.26 -6.47
CA GLU A 37 2.51 15.01 -7.71
C GLU A 37 1.66 16.27 -7.84
N SER A 38 0.41 16.21 -7.35
CA SER A 38 -0.49 17.36 -7.35
C SER A 38 0.05 18.53 -6.53
N GLY A 39 0.88 18.26 -5.52
CA GLY A 39 1.38 19.28 -4.58
C GLY A 39 0.28 19.97 -3.76
N THR A 40 -0.96 19.49 -3.82
CA THR A 40 -2.12 20.11 -3.17
C THR A 40 -2.13 19.95 -1.66
N MET A 41 -1.43 18.93 -1.14
CA MET A 41 -1.27 18.69 0.27
C MET A 41 0.08 18.07 0.62
N ASN A 42 0.47 18.24 1.89
CA ASN A 42 1.62 17.54 2.44
C ASN A 42 1.29 16.04 2.62
N MET A 43 2.21 15.16 2.23
CA MET A 43 2.03 13.71 2.34
C MET A 43 1.91 13.19 3.77
N PHE A 44 2.30 13.94 4.80
CA PHE A 44 1.95 13.60 6.19
C PHE A 44 0.44 13.60 6.45
N GLY A 45 -0.34 14.32 5.63
CA GLY A 45 -1.80 14.28 5.67
C GLY A 45 -2.40 13.12 4.87
N ALA A 46 -1.62 12.42 4.04
CA ALA A 46 -2.12 11.41 3.13
C ALA A 46 -2.83 10.21 3.82
N PRO A 47 -2.39 9.73 5.02
CA PRO A 47 -3.14 8.71 5.75
C PRO A 47 -4.56 9.16 6.14
N ARG A 48 -4.75 10.46 6.40
CA ARG A 48 -6.08 11.02 6.69
C ARG A 48 -6.93 11.07 5.42
N TRP A 49 -6.31 11.47 4.31
CA TRP A 49 -6.98 11.50 3.01
C TRP A 49 -7.45 10.09 2.58
N LEU A 50 -6.62 9.06 2.75
CA LEU A 50 -7.01 7.68 2.44
C LEU A 50 -8.23 7.21 3.24
N ARG A 51 -8.28 7.50 4.55
CA ARG A 51 -9.45 7.19 5.37
C ARG A 51 -10.71 7.90 4.87
N ASP A 52 -10.59 9.19 4.57
CA ASP A 52 -11.74 10.01 4.23
C ASP A 52 -12.28 9.69 2.81
N ASN A 53 -11.47 9.10 1.92
CA ASN A 53 -11.85 8.76 0.54
C ASN A 53 -12.12 7.26 0.30
N TYR A 54 -11.49 6.35 1.05
CA TYR A 54 -11.57 4.89 0.85
C TYR A 54 -12.12 4.14 2.07
N GLU A 55 -12.72 4.87 3.02
CA GLU A 55 -13.35 4.32 4.24
C GLU A 55 -12.42 3.44 5.09
N LEU A 56 -11.10 3.57 4.91
CA LEU A 56 -10.10 2.82 5.68
C LEU A 56 -10.10 3.28 7.13
N SER A 57 -9.99 2.36 8.08
CA SER A 57 -9.71 2.71 9.47
C SER A 57 -8.38 3.46 9.59
N ARG A 58 -8.18 4.09 10.75
CA ARG A 58 -6.92 4.78 11.05
C ARG A 58 -5.71 3.84 10.93
N GLU A 59 -5.85 2.58 11.33
CA GLU A 59 -4.73 1.63 11.34
C GLU A 59 -4.41 1.15 9.92
N GLU A 60 -5.44 0.85 9.14
CA GLU A 60 -5.32 0.50 7.72
C GLU A 60 -4.68 1.63 6.91
N SER A 61 -5.15 2.86 7.08
CA SER A 61 -4.64 3.99 6.30
C SER A 61 -3.17 4.31 6.62
N ASN A 62 -2.77 4.14 7.89
CA ASN A 62 -1.36 4.24 8.29
C ASN A 62 -0.54 3.06 7.75
N TYR A 63 -1.09 1.85 7.74
CA TYR A 63 -0.44 0.67 7.19
C TYR A 63 -0.16 0.86 5.69
N VAL A 64 -1.18 1.23 4.91
CA VAL A 64 -1.06 1.49 3.47
C VAL A 64 -0.02 2.57 3.20
N PHE A 65 -0.11 3.72 3.90
CA PHE A 65 0.85 4.80 3.74
C PHE A 65 2.28 4.35 4.07
N LYS A 66 2.46 3.59 5.15
CA LYS A 66 3.76 3.01 5.52
C LYS A 66 4.29 2.09 4.43
N GLN A 67 3.46 1.17 3.92
CA GLN A 67 3.84 0.27 2.83
C GLN A 67 4.24 1.04 1.57
N TRP A 68 3.52 2.12 1.23
CA TRP A 68 3.88 3.00 0.11
C TRP A 68 5.24 3.67 0.33
N THR A 69 5.52 4.20 1.53
CA THR A 69 6.82 4.81 1.83
C THR A 69 7.98 3.82 1.85
N GLU A 70 7.74 2.58 2.29
CA GLU A 70 8.77 1.53 2.39
C GLU A 70 9.07 0.88 1.05
N LYS A 71 8.05 0.65 0.22
CA LYS A 71 8.20 0.03 -1.10
C LYS A 71 8.78 1.00 -2.12
N GLY A 72 8.73 2.30 -1.85
CA GLY A 72 9.42 3.31 -2.61
C GLY A 72 8.75 3.57 -3.95
N VAL A 73 8.46 4.84 -4.16
CA VAL A 73 8.05 5.37 -5.46
C VAL A 73 9.20 5.15 -6.45
N GLU A 74 8.99 4.30 -7.45
CA GLU A 74 9.85 4.24 -8.65
C GLU A 74 9.77 5.54 -9.46
#